data_AF-A0A378BI73-F1
#
_entry.id   AF-A0A378BI73-F1
#
_cell.length_a   1.000
_cell.length_b   1.000
_cell.length_c   1.000
_cell.angle_alpha   90.00
_cell.angle_beta   90.00
_cell.angle_gamma   90.00
#
_symmetry.space_group_name_H-M   'P 1'
#
loop_
_entity.id
_entity.type
_entity.pdbx_description
1 polymer ?
#
loop_
_entity_poly.entity_id
_entity_poly.type
_entity_poly.pdbx_seq_one_letter_code
_entity_poly.pdbx_strand_id
1 'polypeptide(L)'
;MTAKNISLDRYKQRFFGDFLELPGLTEIAVNRPGELYTKINGVWEQHAVPLSYEDCYNFARCLAKHHGDNIEDIKPGLSATLESGERCQVIVPPACERDTVSITIRKPSKVQIPHQSYIDAGFYNRVTGEEKTETHDEELIALYNTKNIPLFMEKCVEYGKNSRGRRGNKHRENHLYENVDRVYSCTSSDINH
;
A
#
# COMPACT_ATOMS: atom_id res chain seq x y z
N MET A 1 10.30 -25.60 -16.58
CA MET A 1 9.86 -26.01 -15.23
C MET A 1 10.78 -25.31 -14.24
N THR A 2 10.32 -24.25 -13.59
CA THR A 2 11.10 -23.53 -12.58
C THR A 2 11.27 -24.48 -11.38
N ALA A 3 12.51 -24.72 -10.95
CA ALA A 3 12.78 -25.61 -9.83
C ALA A 3 12.08 -25.08 -8.57
N LYS A 4 11.31 -25.93 -7.91
CA LYS A 4 10.58 -25.60 -6.66
C LYS A 4 11.58 -25.13 -5.60
N ASN A 5 11.51 -23.87 -5.19
CA ASN A 5 12.38 -23.33 -4.14
C ASN A 5 11.79 -23.65 -2.77
N ILE A 6 12.23 -24.79 -2.23
CA ILE A 6 11.78 -25.34 -0.94
C ILE A 6 11.90 -24.31 0.19
N SER A 7 12.95 -23.49 0.19
CA SER A 7 13.16 -22.46 1.23
C SER A 7 12.13 -21.33 1.13
N LEU A 8 11.85 -20.84 -0.08
CA LEU A 8 10.86 -19.78 -0.30
C LEU A 8 9.45 -20.26 0.05
N ASP A 9 9.09 -21.48 -0.35
CA ASP A 9 7.79 -22.07 -0.02
C ASP A 9 7.66 -22.27 1.50
N ARG A 10 8.72 -22.70 2.19
CA ARG A 10 8.73 -22.82 3.67
C ARG A 10 8.48 -21.48 4.36
N TYR A 11 9.13 -20.40 3.91
CA TYR A 11 8.89 -19.07 4.47
C TYR A 11 7.47 -18.58 4.20
N LYS A 12 6.97 -18.78 2.98
CA LYS A 12 5.59 -18.45 2.62
C LYS A 12 4.60 -19.16 3.53
N GLN A 13 4.72 -20.47 3.69
CA GLN A 13 3.82 -21.26 4.52
C GLN A 13 3.92 -20.88 5.99
N ARG A 14 5.13 -20.71 6.52
CA ARG A 14 5.35 -20.40 7.94
C ARG A 14 4.76 -19.05 8.36
N PHE A 15 4.85 -18.02 7.52
CA PHE A 15 4.50 -16.66 7.93
C PHE A 15 3.21 -16.14 7.32
N PHE A 16 2.87 -16.59 6.11
CA PHE A 16 1.74 -16.07 5.35
C PHE A 16 0.70 -17.15 5.06
N GLY A 17 0.98 -18.44 5.33
CA GLY A 17 0.11 -19.56 4.96
C GLY A 17 -1.32 -19.40 5.48
N ASP A 18 -1.46 -19.27 6.80
CA ASP A 18 -2.78 -19.14 7.45
C ASP A 18 -3.58 -17.94 6.92
N PHE A 19 -2.90 -16.82 6.65
CA PHE A 19 -3.53 -15.62 6.10
C PHE A 19 -3.91 -15.78 4.63
N LEU A 20 -3.05 -16.39 3.81
CA LEU A 20 -3.27 -16.59 2.38
C LEU A 20 -4.51 -17.44 2.08
N GLU A 21 -4.94 -18.27 3.02
CA GLU A 21 -6.15 -19.09 2.92
C GLU A 21 -7.44 -18.32 3.26
N LEU A 22 -7.34 -17.15 3.89
CA LEU A 22 -8.51 -16.38 4.33
C LEU A 22 -9.40 -15.97 3.12
N PRO A 23 -10.71 -16.26 3.18
CA PRO A 23 -11.66 -15.80 2.17
C PRO A 23 -11.72 -14.28 2.09
N GLY A 24 -11.77 -13.73 0.88
CA GLY A 24 -11.84 -12.27 0.67
C GLY A 24 -10.51 -11.53 0.84
N LEU A 25 -9.42 -12.23 1.19
CA LEU A 25 -8.08 -11.63 1.22
C LEU A 25 -7.68 -11.14 -0.17
N THR A 26 -7.25 -9.89 -0.24
CA THR A 26 -6.72 -9.26 -1.46
C THR A 26 -5.24 -8.90 -1.33
N GLU A 27 -4.78 -8.57 -0.12
CA GLU A 27 -3.44 -8.06 0.12
C GLU A 27 -2.96 -8.43 1.53
N ILE A 28 -1.67 -8.72 1.66
CA ILE A 28 -0.94 -8.81 2.92
C ILE A 28 0.17 -7.76 2.88
N ALA A 29 0.35 -7.01 3.95
CA ALA A 29 1.44 -6.04 4.10
C ALA A 29 2.19 -6.26 5.41
N VAL A 30 3.51 -6.17 5.37
CA VAL A 30 4.40 -6.13 6.54
C VAL A 30 5.19 -4.85 6.40
N ASN A 31 5.01 -3.90 7.34
CA ASN A 31 5.72 -2.62 7.28
C ASN A 31 6.97 -2.62 8.17
N ARG A 32 6.94 -3.38 9.26
CA ARG A 32 8.07 -3.59 10.17
C ARG A 32 7.99 -5.00 10.80
N PRO A 33 9.08 -5.50 11.41
CA PRO A 33 9.08 -6.77 12.14
C PRO A 33 8.03 -6.78 13.26
N GLY A 34 7.44 -7.95 13.51
CA GLY A 34 6.46 -8.15 14.58
C GLY A 34 4.99 -7.90 14.20
N GLU A 35 4.74 -7.28 13.04
CA GLU A 35 3.38 -6.94 12.59
C GLU A 35 3.10 -7.39 11.16
N LEU A 36 1.83 -7.71 10.90
CA LEU A 36 1.31 -8.08 9.60
C LEU A 36 -0.09 -7.49 9.44
N TYR A 37 -0.39 -6.94 8.28
CA TYR A 37 -1.68 -6.38 7.95
C TYR A 37 -2.33 -7.21 6.84
N THR A 38 -3.61 -7.53 6.98
CA THR A 38 -4.40 -8.18 5.93
C THR A 38 -5.47 -7.24 5.41
N LYS A 39 -5.65 -7.19 4.09
CA LYS A 39 -6.77 -6.51 3.45
C LYS A 39 -7.83 -7.52 3.01
N ILE A 40 -8.87 -7.66 3.80
CA ILE A 40 -9.97 -8.61 3.56
C ILE A 40 -11.22 -7.81 3.21
N ASN A 41 -11.83 -8.09 2.04
CA ASN A 41 -13.03 -7.39 1.55
C ASN A 41 -12.88 -5.85 1.58
N GLY A 42 -11.68 -5.34 1.35
CA GLY A 42 -11.38 -3.91 1.34
C GLY A 42 -10.99 -3.30 2.70
N VAL A 43 -11.17 -4.04 3.80
CA VAL A 43 -10.86 -3.59 5.17
C VAL A 43 -9.47 -4.07 5.58
N TRP A 44 -8.69 -3.18 6.19
CA TRP A 44 -7.39 -3.51 6.76
C TRP A 44 -7.52 -3.97 8.22
N GLU A 45 -6.83 -5.05 8.55
CA GLU A 45 -6.76 -5.60 9.91
C GLU A 45 -5.30 -5.88 10.26
N GLN A 46 -4.88 -5.52 11.47
CA GLN A 46 -3.53 -5.73 11.97
C GLN A 46 -3.44 -6.99 12.83
N HIS A 47 -2.37 -7.74 12.64
CA HIS A 47 -2.05 -8.98 13.33
C HIS A 47 -0.66 -8.89 13.94
N ALA A 48 -0.53 -9.20 15.22
CA ALA A 48 0.77 -9.38 15.86
C ALA A 48 1.31 -10.78 15.48
N VAL A 49 2.51 -10.82 14.92
CA VAL A 49 3.13 -12.06 14.44
C VAL A 49 4.58 -12.15 14.91
N PRO A 50 5.11 -13.35 15.21
CA PRO A 50 6.50 -13.53 15.62
C PRO A 50 7.45 -13.49 14.41
N LEU A 51 7.39 -12.40 13.64
CA LEU A 51 8.17 -12.18 12.42
C LEU A 51 9.36 -11.27 12.72
N SER A 52 10.57 -11.80 12.69
CA SER A 52 11.78 -11.01 12.95
C SER A 52 12.26 -10.26 11.70
N TYR A 53 13.15 -9.27 11.88
CA TYR A 53 13.83 -8.61 10.77
C TYR A 53 14.57 -9.62 9.88
N GLU A 54 15.30 -10.56 10.49
CA GLU A 54 16.04 -11.59 9.77
C GLU A 54 15.12 -12.49 8.95
N ASP A 55 13.93 -12.84 9.47
CA ASP A 55 12.94 -13.61 8.74
C ASP A 55 12.46 -12.87 7.49
N CYS A 56 12.09 -11.58 7.61
CA CYS A 56 11.68 -10.75 6.49
C CYS A 56 12.78 -10.61 5.43
N TYR A 57 14.01 -10.35 5.88
CA TYR A 57 15.15 -10.14 5.00
C TYR A 57 15.58 -11.45 4.31
N ASN A 58 15.52 -12.58 5.00
CA ASN A 58 15.78 -13.90 4.42
C ASN A 58 14.71 -14.29 3.41
N PHE A 59 13.44 -13.96 3.66
CA PHE A 59 12.36 -14.11 2.68
C PHE A 59 12.67 -13.29 1.40
N ALA A 60 13.05 -12.02 1.56
CA ALA A 60 13.42 -11.14 0.44
C ALA A 60 14.56 -11.72 -0.41
N ARG A 61 15.64 -12.21 0.22
CA ARG A 61 16.77 -12.83 -0.48
C ARG A 61 16.38 -14.13 -1.18
N CYS A 62 15.57 -14.98 -0.55
CA CYS A 62 15.09 -16.21 -1.17
C CYS A 62 14.22 -15.92 -2.39
N LEU A 63 13.37 -14.89 -2.30
CA LEU A 63 12.53 -14.42 -3.39
C LEU A 63 13.37 -13.86 -4.54
N ALA A 64 14.35 -12.99 -4.26
CA ALA A 64 15.25 -12.45 -5.28
C ALA A 64 15.99 -13.58 -6.02
N LYS A 65 16.61 -14.49 -5.26
CA LYS A 65 17.35 -15.63 -5.82
C LYS A 65 16.48 -16.53 -6.70
N HIS A 66 15.21 -16.75 -6.34
CA HIS A 66 14.29 -17.54 -7.15
C HIS A 66 14.03 -16.90 -8.51
N HIS A 67 14.01 -15.56 -8.59
CA HIS A 67 13.82 -14.81 -9.83
C HIS A 67 15.12 -14.50 -10.59
N GLY A 68 16.26 -15.08 -10.17
CA GLY A 68 17.56 -14.75 -10.73
C GLY A 68 17.96 -13.30 -10.50
N ASP A 69 17.38 -12.67 -9.47
CA ASP A 69 17.63 -11.30 -9.07
C ASP A 69 18.39 -11.25 -7.73
N ASN A 70 18.81 -10.05 -7.33
CA ASN A 70 19.45 -9.79 -6.04
C ASN A 70 18.78 -8.61 -5.33
N ILE A 71 18.88 -8.58 -4.01
CA ILE A 71 18.43 -7.47 -3.16
C ILE A 71 19.57 -7.06 -2.23
N GLU A 72 19.98 -5.80 -2.31
CA GLU A 72 21.17 -5.24 -1.66
C GLU A 72 21.04 -3.71 -1.54
N ASP A 73 21.96 -3.06 -0.82
CA ASP A 73 21.85 -1.63 -0.51
C ASP A 73 21.75 -0.73 -1.74
N ILE A 74 22.44 -1.09 -2.83
CA ILE A 74 22.41 -0.36 -4.12
C ILE A 74 21.19 -0.71 -4.98
N LYS A 75 20.49 -1.82 -4.65
CA LYS A 75 19.25 -2.27 -5.27
C LYS A 75 18.26 -2.75 -4.19
N PRO A 76 17.69 -1.82 -3.41
CA PRO A 76 16.93 -2.16 -2.21
C PRO A 76 15.48 -2.55 -2.47
N GLY A 77 15.02 -2.49 -3.73
CA GLY A 77 13.65 -2.84 -4.13
C GLY A 77 13.61 -4.10 -4.99
N LEU A 78 12.64 -4.96 -4.73
CA LEU A 78 12.38 -6.20 -5.45
C LEU A 78 10.90 -6.30 -5.83
N SER A 79 10.62 -6.61 -7.08
CA SER A 79 9.28 -6.95 -7.58
C SER A 79 9.34 -8.35 -8.19
N ALA A 80 8.54 -9.26 -7.65
CA ALA A 80 8.60 -10.68 -7.98
C ALA A 80 7.22 -11.35 -7.85
N THR A 81 7.14 -12.62 -8.23
CA THR A 81 5.90 -13.43 -8.12
C THR A 81 6.21 -14.73 -7.37
N LEU A 82 5.37 -15.12 -6.42
CA LEU A 82 5.49 -16.43 -5.77
C LEU A 82 5.09 -17.56 -6.71
N GLU A 83 5.53 -18.77 -6.42
CA GLU A 83 5.15 -19.97 -7.19
C GLU A 83 3.63 -20.20 -7.22
N SER A 84 2.91 -19.74 -6.19
CA SER A 84 1.44 -19.78 -6.09
C SER A 84 0.72 -18.67 -6.86
N GLY A 85 1.46 -17.74 -7.47
CA GLY A 85 0.93 -16.69 -8.36
C GLY A 85 0.69 -15.33 -7.72
N GLU A 86 0.90 -15.18 -6.41
CA GLU A 86 0.85 -13.89 -5.73
C GLU A 86 2.00 -12.99 -6.15
N ARG A 87 1.71 -11.71 -6.35
CA ARG A 87 2.74 -10.71 -6.65
C ARG A 87 3.31 -10.16 -5.36
N CYS A 88 4.62 -10.10 -5.26
CA CYS A 88 5.35 -9.60 -4.11
C CYS A 88 6.14 -8.35 -4.47
N GLN A 89 6.02 -7.32 -3.64
CA GLN A 89 6.92 -6.18 -3.62
C GLN A 89 7.65 -6.18 -2.29
N VAL A 90 8.96 -6.02 -2.33
CA VAL A 90 9.80 -5.99 -1.13
C VAL A 90 10.74 -4.81 -1.21
N ILE A 91 10.85 -4.05 -0.13
CA ILE A 91 11.78 -2.93 0.04
C ILE A 91 12.59 -3.19 1.31
N VAL A 92 13.91 -3.11 1.20
CA VAL A 92 14.86 -3.22 2.32
C VAL A 92 15.61 -1.90 2.53
N PRO A 93 16.32 -1.73 3.66
CA PRO A 93 17.18 -0.57 3.84
C PRO A 93 18.25 -0.50 2.74
N PRO A 94 18.67 0.71 2.32
CA PRO A 94 18.34 2.02 2.89
C PRO A 94 17.06 2.68 2.33
N ALA A 95 16.27 2.00 1.49
CA ALA A 95 15.07 2.59 0.88
C ALA A 95 13.82 2.57 1.75
N CYS A 96 13.88 1.91 2.91
CA CYS A 96 12.88 1.99 3.97
C CYS A 96 13.54 2.30 5.32
N GLU A 97 12.74 2.40 6.38
CA GLU A 97 13.21 2.67 7.73
C GLU A 97 14.27 1.62 8.16
N ARG A 98 15.29 2.06 8.91
CA ARG A 98 16.35 1.17 9.41
C ARG A 98 15.73 0.05 10.26
N ASP A 99 16.31 -1.14 10.20
CA ASP A 99 15.86 -2.32 10.95
C ASP A 99 14.42 -2.77 10.59
N THR A 100 13.89 -2.30 9.45
CA THR A 100 12.61 -2.73 8.89
C THR A 100 12.77 -3.34 7.50
N VAL A 101 11.77 -4.10 7.08
CA VAL A 101 11.61 -4.57 5.69
C VAL A 101 10.13 -4.40 5.35
N SER A 102 9.84 -3.68 4.27
CA SER A 102 8.48 -3.56 3.76
C SER A 102 8.21 -4.70 2.78
N ILE A 103 7.15 -5.47 3.01
CA ILE A 103 6.71 -6.57 2.14
C ILE A 103 5.23 -6.36 1.83
N THR A 104 4.86 -6.39 0.56
CA THR A 104 3.47 -6.39 0.10
C THR A 104 3.24 -7.60 -0.78
N ILE A 105 2.30 -8.46 -0.40
CA ILE A 105 1.87 -9.63 -1.15
C ILE A 105 0.45 -9.40 -1.64
N ARG A 106 0.26 -9.35 -2.95
CA ARG A 106 -1.04 -9.14 -3.59
C ARG A 106 -1.56 -10.43 -4.20
N LYS A 107 -2.69 -10.90 -3.67
CA LYS A 107 -3.36 -12.09 -4.17
C LYS A 107 -4.03 -11.78 -5.51
N PRO A 108 -3.84 -12.61 -6.55
CA PRO A 108 -4.54 -12.41 -7.82
C PRO A 108 -6.04 -12.59 -7.60
N SER A 109 -6.84 -11.66 -8.10
CA SER A 109 -8.29 -11.83 -8.09
C SER A 109 -8.65 -12.97 -9.05
N LYS A 110 -9.32 -14.00 -8.53
CA LYS A 110 -9.95 -15.04 -9.34
C LYS A 110 -11.35 -14.64 -9.80
N VAL A 111 -11.86 -13.49 -9.34
CA VAL A 111 -13.20 -13.01 -9.64
C VAL A 111 -13.20 -12.39 -11.03
N GLN A 112 -13.77 -13.11 -11.99
CA GLN A 112 -14.17 -12.53 -13.27
C GLN A 112 -15.52 -11.85 -13.07
N ILE A 113 -15.51 -10.52 -12.91
CA ILE A 113 -16.74 -9.74 -12.84
C ILE A 113 -17.25 -9.59 -14.27
N PRO A 114 -18.44 -10.10 -14.61
CA PRO A 114 -18.99 -9.96 -15.95
C PRO A 114 -19.28 -8.49 -16.25
N HIS A 115 -19.15 -8.10 -17.52
CA HIS A 115 -19.36 -6.71 -17.95
C HIS A 115 -20.72 -6.15 -17.51
N GLN A 116 -21.78 -6.96 -17.57
CA GLN A 116 -23.13 -6.57 -17.15
C GLN A 116 -23.19 -6.12 -15.68
N SER A 117 -22.44 -6.75 -14.78
CA SER A 117 -22.40 -6.33 -13.36
C SER A 117 -21.79 -4.95 -13.18
N TYR A 118 -20.87 -4.51 -14.05
CA TYR A 118 -20.37 -3.13 -14.02
C TYR A 118 -21.44 -2.14 -14.49
N ILE A 119 -22.25 -2.51 -15.49
CA ILE A 119 -23.38 -1.70 -15.97
C ILE A 119 -24.41 -1.54 -14.84
N ASP A 120 -24.83 -2.65 -14.23
CA ASP A 120 -25.85 -2.65 -13.19
C ASP A 120 -25.40 -1.92 -11.92
N ALA A 121 -24.10 -1.96 -11.60
CA ALA A 121 -23.50 -1.21 -10.50
C ALA A 121 -23.30 0.28 -10.81
N GLY A 122 -23.72 0.76 -11.99
CA GLY A 122 -23.60 2.17 -12.37
C GLY A 122 -22.16 2.62 -12.58
N PHE A 123 -21.23 1.71 -12.90
CA PHE A 123 -19.81 2.03 -13.09
C PHE A 123 -19.61 3.13 -14.16
N TYR A 124 -20.47 3.17 -15.17
CA TYR A 124 -20.43 4.16 -16.26
C TYR A 124 -21.09 5.49 -15.92
N ASN A 125 -21.79 5.63 -14.79
CA ASN A 125 -22.46 6.87 -14.38
C ASN A 125 -21.45 8.03 -14.21
N ARG A 126 -20.20 7.68 -13.87
CA ARG A 126 -19.07 8.61 -13.77
C ARG A 126 -18.56 9.11 -15.13
N VAL A 127 -18.76 8.33 -16.19
CA VAL A 127 -18.40 8.69 -17.56
C VAL A 127 -19.50 9.53 -18.22
N THR A 128 -20.77 9.28 -17.85
CA THR A 128 -21.93 10.03 -18.35
C THR A 128 -22.16 11.36 -17.61
N GLY A 129 -21.46 11.60 -16.49
CA GLY A 129 -21.59 12.83 -15.70
C GLY A 129 -22.84 12.86 -14.79
N GLU A 130 -23.49 11.72 -14.59
CA GLU A 130 -24.67 11.57 -13.73
C GLU A 130 -24.31 11.22 -12.28
N GLU A 131 -23.00 11.16 -11.98
CA GLU A 131 -22.49 10.94 -10.63
C GLU A 131 -22.82 12.16 -9.74
N LYS A 132 -23.95 12.09 -9.03
CA LYS A 132 -24.19 12.89 -7.82
C LYS A 132 -23.33 12.35 -6.68
N THR A 133 -22.02 12.44 -6.83
CA THR A 133 -21.16 12.34 -5.66
C THR A 133 -21.48 13.57 -4.83
N GLU A 134 -21.77 13.40 -3.53
CA GLU A 134 -21.70 14.49 -2.56
C GLU A 134 -20.22 14.93 -2.52
N THR A 135 -19.82 15.65 -3.55
CA THR A 135 -18.48 16.17 -3.62
C THR A 135 -18.45 17.32 -2.64
N HIS A 136 -17.65 17.18 -1.60
CA HIS A 136 -17.23 18.31 -0.76
C HIS A 136 -16.45 19.38 -1.56
N ASP A 137 -16.47 19.30 -2.90
CA ASP A 137 -15.87 20.26 -3.82
C ASP A 137 -16.53 21.64 -3.66
N GLU A 138 -17.84 21.72 -3.39
CA GLU A 138 -18.52 23.00 -3.12
C GLU A 138 -17.99 23.67 -1.84
N GLU A 139 -17.80 22.89 -0.77
CA GLU A 139 -17.20 23.35 0.49
C GLU A 139 -15.74 23.78 0.28
N LEU A 140 -14.95 22.97 -0.42
CA LEU A 140 -13.56 23.28 -0.75
C LEU A 140 -13.45 24.55 -1.62
N ILE A 141 -14.33 24.73 -2.61
CA ILE A 141 -14.39 25.94 -3.44
C ILE A 141 -14.75 27.16 -2.58
N ALA A 142 -15.70 27.03 -1.65
CA ALA A 142 -16.07 28.11 -0.74
C ALA A 142 -14.89 28.49 0.20
N LEU A 143 -14.17 27.51 0.74
CA LEU A 143 -12.98 27.73 1.58
C LEU A 143 -11.84 28.38 0.81
N TYR A 144 -11.63 27.97 -0.45
CA TYR A 144 -10.64 28.60 -1.34
C TYR A 144 -11.02 30.06 -1.66
N ASN A 145 -12.28 30.31 -2.01
CA ASN A 145 -12.77 31.65 -2.36
C ASN A 145 -12.74 32.62 -1.17
N THR A 146 -12.99 32.11 0.04
CA THR A 146 -12.89 32.89 1.29
C THR A 146 -11.44 33.06 1.79
N LYS A 147 -10.45 32.53 1.06
CA LYS A 147 -9.02 32.53 1.41
C LYS A 147 -8.70 31.88 2.76
N ASN A 148 -9.57 30.99 3.25
CA ASN A 148 -9.28 30.20 4.44
C ASN A 148 -8.44 28.97 4.03
N ILE A 149 -7.20 29.25 3.62
CA ILE A 149 -6.26 28.24 3.13
C ILE A 149 -5.92 27.16 4.18
N PRO A 150 -5.78 27.47 5.49
CA PRO A 150 -5.56 26.44 6.50
C PRO A 150 -6.67 25.38 6.53
N LEU A 151 -7.93 25.80 6.65
CA LEU A 151 -9.07 24.89 6.70
C LEU A 151 -9.31 24.18 5.36
N PHE A 152 -9.03 24.85 4.24
CA PHE A 152 -9.05 24.23 2.91
C PHE A 152 -8.07 23.05 2.82
N MET A 153 -6.84 23.18 3.35
CA MET A 153 -5.84 22.12 3.30
C MET A 153 -6.21 20.95 4.21
N GLU A 154 -6.74 21.21 5.41
CA GLU A 154 -7.27 20.17 6.30
C GLU A 154 -8.37 19.37 5.62
N LYS A 155 -9.36 20.07 5.05
CA LYS A 155 -10.48 19.44 4.32
C LYS A 155 -10.03 18.72 3.05
N CYS A 156 -9.05 19.24 2.32
CA CYS A 156 -8.50 18.55 1.15
C CYS A 156 -7.90 17.19 1.52
N VAL A 157 -7.19 17.11 2.66
CA VAL A 157 -6.59 15.87 3.13
C VAL A 157 -7.65 14.92 3.69
N GLU A 158 -8.59 15.42 4.50
CA GLU A 158 -9.73 14.65 5.02
C GLU A 158 -10.53 13.98 3.89
N TYR A 159 -10.77 14.70 2.79
CA TYR A 159 -11.53 14.21 1.64
C TYR A 159 -10.69 13.42 0.63
N GLY A 160 -9.40 13.18 0.91
CA GLY A 160 -8.50 12.44 0.02
C GLY A 160 -8.30 13.11 -1.35
N LYS A 161 -8.45 14.44 -1.43
CA LYS A 161 -8.32 15.22 -2.66
C LYS A 161 -6.87 15.65 -2.85
N ASN A 162 -6.28 15.28 -3.98
CA ASN A 162 -4.90 15.64 -4.30
C ASN A 162 -4.83 17.12 -4.71
N SER A 163 -4.29 17.99 -3.84
CA SER A 163 -4.04 19.40 -4.16
C SER A 163 -2.85 19.52 -5.14
N ARG A 164 -3.09 19.35 -6.44
CA ARG A 164 -2.05 19.62 -7.45
C ARG A 164 -1.93 21.13 -7.65
N GLY A 165 -0.96 21.74 -6.96
CA GLY A 165 -0.52 23.10 -7.28
C GLY A 165 -0.03 23.18 -8.73
N ARG A 166 -0.50 24.16 -9.49
CA ARG A 166 0.07 24.46 -10.82
C ARG A 166 1.50 24.95 -10.62
N ARG A 167 2.46 24.22 -11.21
CA ARG A 167 3.91 24.47 -11.20
C ARG A 167 4.27 25.95 -11.30
N GLY A 168 4.84 26.48 -10.22
CA GLY A 168 5.58 27.74 -10.21
C GLY A 168 6.52 27.75 -9.01
N ASN A 169 7.82 27.53 -9.26
CA ASN A 169 8.96 27.53 -8.33
C ASN A 169 9.21 26.27 -7.44
N LYS A 170 9.98 25.34 -8.03
CA LYS A 170 10.56 24.11 -7.45
C LYS A 170 11.42 24.27 -6.19
N HIS A 171 11.76 25.47 -5.72
CA HIS A 171 12.69 25.64 -4.60
C HIS A 171 12.03 25.79 -3.22
N ARG A 172 10.72 26.07 -3.16
CA ARG A 172 9.96 26.18 -1.89
C ARG A 172 8.93 25.07 -1.67
N GLU A 173 8.59 24.31 -2.70
CA GLU A 173 7.64 23.19 -2.62
C GLU A 173 8.20 22.00 -1.81
N ASN A 174 9.50 21.67 -1.95
CA ASN A 174 10.08 20.51 -1.23
C ASN A 174 9.99 20.61 0.30
N HIS A 175 10.07 21.82 0.87
CA HIS A 175 9.97 22.02 2.32
C HIS A 175 8.54 21.87 2.88
N LEU A 176 7.51 22.00 2.04
CA LEU A 176 6.11 21.80 2.45
C LEU A 176 5.72 20.32 2.36
N TYR A 177 6.15 19.60 1.34
CA TYR A 177 5.86 18.16 1.20
C TYR A 177 6.64 17.30 2.21
N GLU A 178 7.92 17.61 2.48
CA GLU A 178 8.69 16.89 3.52
C GLU A 178 8.14 17.09 4.94
N ASN A 179 7.50 18.24 5.21
CA ASN A 179 6.91 18.50 6.53
C ASN A 179 5.53 17.85 6.70
N VAL A 180 4.76 17.66 5.62
CA VAL A 180 3.47 16.95 5.71
C VAL A 180 3.70 15.44 5.87
N ASP A 181 4.65 14.84 5.14
CA ASP A 181 4.97 13.41 5.29
C ASP A 181 5.60 13.07 6.67
N ARG A 182 6.37 14.00 7.27
CA ARG A 182 6.90 13.84 8.64
C ARG A 182 5.84 13.91 9.73
N VAL A 183 4.76 14.66 9.50
CA VAL A 183 3.65 14.75 10.46
C VAL A 183 2.83 13.46 10.43
N TYR A 184 2.63 12.83 9.26
CA TYR A 184 1.87 11.57 9.17
C TYR A 184 2.64 10.31 9.59
N SER A 185 3.98 10.31 9.54
CA SER A 185 4.76 9.22 10.16
C SER A 185 4.77 9.29 11.69
N CYS A 186 4.50 10.46 12.29
CA CYS A 186 4.37 10.60 13.74
C CYS A 186 2.95 10.28 14.25
N THR A 187 1.89 10.51 13.47
CA THR A 187 0.49 10.33 13.93
C THR A 187 -0.03 8.89 13.88
N SER A 188 0.72 7.94 13.34
CA SER A 188 0.42 6.51 13.54
C SER A 188 0.77 5.99 14.94
N SER A 189 1.39 6.84 15.79
CA SER A 189 1.77 6.50 17.16
C SER A 189 0.70 6.85 18.21
N ASP A 190 -0.33 7.63 17.86
CA ASP A 190 -1.26 8.24 18.83
C ASP A 190 -2.75 7.94 18.53
N ILE A 191 -3.07 6.71 18.11
CA ILE A 191 -4.44 6.19 18.18
C ILE A 191 -4.43 4.98 19.11
N ASN A 192 -4.30 5.24 20.41
CA ASN A 192 -4.75 4.37 21.51
C ASN A 192 -4.80 5.16 22.82
N HIS A 193 -5.82 6.01 22.96
CA HIS A 193 -6.56 6.19 24.22
C HIS A 193 -7.96 6.75 23.94
#